data_AF-A0A136WBN6-F1
#
_entry.id   AF-A0A136WBN6-F1
#
_cell.length_a   1.000
_cell.length_b   1.000
_cell.length_c   1.000
_cell.angle_alpha   90.00
_cell.angle_beta   90.00
_cell.angle_gamma   90.00
#
_symmetry.space_group_name_H-M   'P 1'
#
loop_
_entity.id
_entity.type
_entity.pdbx_description
1 polymer ?
#
loop_
_entity_poly.entity_id
_entity_poly.type
_entity_poly.pdbx_seq_one_letter_code
_entity_poly.pdbx_strand_id
1 'polypeptide(L)'
;MKQTLSHKKLCGYLNLLRETMTDGRNFPPSHVCFFDSRSFYYYFAKCPCGDETVEEVLIEMENCIPLAITEESLQLFLSAYKEEDSPYLAHSFLESSKADFLLLIRHAAKDDGKWQAVMTLCEGLRQNNPS
;
A
#
# COMPACT_ATOMS: atom_id res chain seq x y z
N MET A 1 2.47 -18.76 12.37
CA MET A 1 2.34 -17.58 13.26
C MET A 1 2.15 -16.37 12.37
N LYS A 2 0.96 -15.77 12.32
CA LYS A 2 0.79 -14.49 11.63
C LYS A 2 1.51 -13.43 12.47
N GLN A 3 2.51 -12.76 11.91
CA GLN A 3 3.29 -11.76 12.62
C GLN A 3 2.47 -10.48 12.75
N THR A 4 2.23 -10.05 13.99
CA THR A 4 1.53 -8.78 14.25
C THR A 4 2.54 -7.64 14.17
N LEU A 5 2.34 -6.72 13.21
CA LEU A 5 3.12 -5.50 13.08
C LEU A 5 2.88 -4.61 14.31
N SER A 6 3.95 -4.24 15.03
CA SER A 6 3.81 -3.34 16.19
C SER A 6 3.40 -1.93 15.77
N HIS A 7 2.70 -1.19 16.64
CA HIS A 7 2.35 0.22 16.41
C HIS A 7 3.58 1.06 16.00
N LYS A 8 4.70 0.90 16.72
CA LYS A 8 5.94 1.62 16.42
C LYS A 8 6.48 1.28 15.02
N LYS A 9 6.47 0.00 14.63
CA LYS A 9 6.92 -0.45 13.30
C LYS A 9 5.99 0.08 12.21
N LEU A 10 4.67 0.04 12.43
CA LEU A 10 3.69 0.60 11.51
C LEU A 10 3.89 2.10 11.28
N CYS A 11 4.00 2.89 12.35
CA CYS A 11 4.21 4.32 12.22
C CYS A 11 5.54 4.64 11.53
N GLY A 12 6.59 3.84 11.79
CA GLY A 12 7.86 3.94 11.08
C GLY A 12 7.69 3.75 9.57
N TYR A 13 7.01 2.68 9.16
CA TYR A 13 6.74 2.40 7.74
C TYR A 13 5.88 3.47 7.07
N LEU A 14 4.82 3.94 7.72
CA LEU A 14 3.99 5.01 7.16
C LEU A 14 4.79 6.31 6.95
N ASN A 15 5.64 6.68 7.90
CA ASN A 15 6.49 7.86 7.75
C ASN A 15 7.54 7.69 6.64
N LEU A 16 8.17 6.52 6.54
CA LEU A 16 9.09 6.21 5.43
C LEU A 16 8.37 6.31 4.07
N LEU A 17 7.18 5.73 3.95
CA LEU A 17 6.38 5.85 2.73
C LEU A 17 6.01 7.31 2.43
N ARG A 18 5.64 8.10 3.45
CA ARG A 18 5.35 9.54 3.29
C ARG A 18 6.57 10.29 2.74
N GLU A 19 7.74 10.07 3.30
CA GLU A 19 9.00 10.67 2.87
C GLU A 19 9.33 10.26 1.44
N THR A 20 9.27 8.96 1.13
CA THR A 20 9.53 8.43 -0.21
C THR A 20 8.57 9.01 -1.25
N MET A 21 7.28 9.18 -0.92
CA MET A 21 6.26 9.75 -1.80
C MET A 21 6.33 11.29 -1.93
N THR A 22 7.13 11.97 -1.12
CA THR A 22 7.28 13.43 -1.16
C THR A 22 8.66 13.89 -1.59
N ASP A 23 9.66 13.02 -1.55
CA ASP A 23 10.99 13.31 -2.07
C ASP A 23 10.94 13.46 -3.60
N GLY A 24 11.14 14.70 -4.06
CA GLY A 24 11.18 15.04 -5.48
C GLY A 24 12.21 14.26 -6.29
N ARG A 25 13.26 13.71 -5.65
CA ARG A 25 14.29 12.90 -6.31
C ARG A 25 13.80 11.51 -6.70
N ASN A 26 12.76 11.03 -6.02
CA ASN A 26 12.15 9.73 -6.32
C ASN A 26 11.15 9.83 -7.47
N PHE A 27 10.84 11.03 -7.98
CA PHE A 27 9.91 11.17 -9.10
C PHE A 27 10.65 11.16 -10.43
N PRO A 28 10.03 10.59 -11.47
CA PRO A 28 10.62 10.66 -12.79
C PRO A 28 10.63 12.13 -13.24
N PRO A 29 11.47 12.48 -14.23
CA PRO A 29 11.50 13.83 -14.79
C PRO A 29 10.09 14.35 -15.14
N SER A 30 9.88 15.66 -15.06
CA SER A 30 8.55 16.29 -15.20
C SER A 30 7.82 16.03 -16.53
N HIS A 31 8.52 15.47 -17.53
CA HIS A 31 7.98 15.08 -18.84
C HIS A 31 7.56 13.61 -18.90
N VAL A 32 7.77 12.84 -17.83
CA VAL A 32 7.33 11.44 -17.72
C VAL A 32 6.03 11.42 -16.93
N CYS A 33 4.99 10.87 -17.56
CA CYS A 33 3.68 10.67 -16.95
C CYS A 33 3.42 9.19 -16.73
N PHE A 34 2.79 8.85 -15.62
CA PHE A 34 2.27 7.50 -15.39
C PHE A 34 0.95 7.35 -16.16
N PHE A 35 0.83 6.29 -16.96
CA PHE A 35 -0.35 6.04 -17.78
C PHE A 35 -1.53 5.53 -16.94
N ASP A 36 -1.25 4.72 -15.93
CA ASP A 36 -2.22 4.19 -14.98
C ASP A 36 -1.62 4.06 -13.56
N SER A 37 -2.46 3.70 -12.58
CA SER A 37 -2.04 3.49 -11.19
C SER A 37 -1.04 2.35 -11.03
N ARG A 38 -1.10 1.31 -11.88
CA ARG A 38 -0.14 0.20 -11.85
C ARG A 38 1.26 0.62 -12.30
N SER A 39 1.34 1.43 -13.35
CA SER A 39 2.59 2.04 -13.82
C SER A 39 3.23 2.90 -12.72
N PHE A 40 2.40 3.61 -11.95
CA PHE A 40 2.82 4.34 -10.76
C PHE A 40 3.36 3.38 -9.68
N TYR A 41 2.62 2.33 -9.34
CA TYR A 41 3.07 1.33 -8.36
C TYR A 41 4.40 0.69 -8.76
N TYR A 42 4.54 0.16 -9.97
CA TYR A 42 5.77 -0.53 -10.38
C TYR A 42 7.01 0.36 -10.36
N TYR A 43 6.84 1.64 -10.69
CA TYR A 43 7.91 2.60 -10.62
C TYR A 43 8.38 2.81 -9.17
N PHE A 44 7.43 3.02 -8.24
CA PHE A 44 7.76 3.25 -6.83
C PHE A 44 8.13 2.00 -6.06
N ALA A 45 7.62 0.82 -6.46
CA ALA A 45 7.82 -0.46 -5.79
C ALA A 45 9.30 -0.77 -5.54
N LYS A 46 10.17 -0.38 -6.48
CA LYS A 46 11.63 -0.61 -6.41
C LYS A 46 12.42 0.56 -5.83
N CYS A 47 11.76 1.66 -5.46
CA CYS A 47 12.43 2.78 -4.81
C CYS A 47 12.90 2.37 -3.40
N PRO A 48 14.09 2.84 -2.98
CA PRO A 48 14.51 2.72 -1.58
C PRO A 48 13.52 3.39 -0.63
N CYS A 49 13.25 2.74 0.49
CA CYS A 49 12.32 3.13 1.54
C CYS A 49 12.94 2.76 2.90
N GLY A 50 13.94 3.53 3.34
CA GLY A 50 14.81 3.13 4.45
C GLY A 50 15.81 2.05 4.01
N ASP A 51 15.92 0.97 4.78
CA ASP A 51 16.77 -0.19 4.46
C ASP A 51 16.07 -1.22 3.55
N GLU A 52 14.79 -1.00 3.25
CA GLU A 52 13.93 -1.86 2.42
C GLU A 52 13.50 -1.11 1.15
N THR A 53 12.79 -1.78 0.25
CA THR A 53 12.07 -1.17 -0.88
C THR A 53 10.64 -0.82 -0.49
N VAL A 54 9.98 0.04 -1.26
CA VAL A 54 8.55 0.34 -1.08
C VAL A 54 7.70 -0.94 -1.13
N GLU A 55 8.00 -1.87 -2.04
CA GLU A 55 7.28 -3.13 -2.15
C GLU A 55 7.42 -4.01 -0.92
N GLU A 56 8.63 -4.17 -0.38
CA GLU A 56 8.89 -4.95 0.84
C GLU A 56 8.14 -4.36 2.04
N VAL A 57 8.17 -3.04 2.20
CA VAL A 57 7.41 -2.34 3.24
C VAL A 57 5.90 -2.58 3.11
N LEU A 58 5.37 -2.53 1.89
CA LEU A 58 3.94 -2.77 1.65
C LEU A 58 3.56 -4.23 1.96
N ILE A 59 4.38 -5.21 1.57
CA ILE A 59 4.16 -6.64 1.86
C ILE A 59 4.13 -6.90 3.37
N GLU A 60 5.04 -6.28 4.13
CA GLU A 60 5.04 -6.39 5.60
C GLU A 60 3.77 -5.77 6.22
N MET A 61 3.23 -4.73 5.61
CA MET A 61 2.02 -4.06 6.06
C MET A 61 0.72 -4.79 5.67
N GLU A 62 0.70 -5.54 4.57
CA GLU A 62 -0.49 -6.22 4.01
C GLU A 62 -1.25 -7.05 5.05
N ASN A 63 -0.53 -7.76 5.91
CA ASN A 63 -1.13 -8.66 6.91
C ASN A 63 -1.87 -7.92 8.04
N CYS A 64 -1.54 -6.65 8.27
CA CYS A 64 -2.07 -5.84 9.39
C CYS A 64 -2.96 -4.70 8.92
N ILE A 65 -2.69 -4.18 7.74
CA ILE A 65 -3.51 -3.20 7.05
C ILE A 65 -3.91 -3.91 5.77
N PRO A 66 -5.14 -4.45 5.70
CA PRO A 66 -5.63 -5.06 4.47
C PRO A 66 -5.71 -3.94 3.42
N LEU A 67 -4.62 -3.78 2.66
CA LEU A 67 -4.52 -2.85 1.54
C LEU A 67 -5.57 -3.25 0.50
N ALA A 68 -5.74 -4.56 0.35
CA ALA A 68 -6.85 -5.21 -0.30
C ALA A 68 -7.81 -5.71 0.77
N ILE A 69 -9.08 -5.36 0.58
CA ILE A 69 -10.27 -5.90 1.25
C ILE A 69 -10.06 -7.38 1.62
N THR A 70 -10.49 -7.76 2.83
CA THR A 70 -10.25 -9.06 3.51
C THR A 70 -10.20 -10.29 2.59
N GLU A 71 -9.54 -11.37 3.04
CA GLU A 71 -9.53 -12.66 2.31
C GLU A 71 -10.94 -13.09 1.85
N GLU A 72 -11.98 -12.81 2.66
CA GLU A 72 -13.38 -13.02 2.32
C GLU A 72 -13.85 -12.19 1.12
N SER A 73 -13.42 -10.93 1.03
CA SER A 73 -13.78 -10.00 -0.04
C SER A 73 -13.08 -10.34 -1.34
N LEU A 74 -11.83 -10.78 -1.27
CA LEU A 74 -11.09 -11.34 -2.40
C LEU A 74 -11.76 -12.63 -2.90
N GLN A 75 -12.14 -13.54 -2.00
CA GLN A 75 -12.89 -14.75 -2.35
C GLN A 75 -14.27 -14.44 -2.94
N LEU A 76 -14.99 -13.43 -2.41
CA LEU A 76 -16.26 -12.97 -2.96
C LEU A 76 -16.07 -12.44 -4.39
N PHE A 77 -15.04 -11.64 -4.61
CA PHE A 77 -14.70 -11.09 -5.93
C PHE A 77 -14.35 -12.18 -6.95
N LEU A 78 -13.49 -13.13 -6.57
CA LEU A 78 -13.11 -14.27 -7.41
C LEU A 78 -14.32 -15.18 -7.70
N SER A 79 -15.20 -15.40 -6.72
CA SER A 79 -16.42 -16.20 -6.89
C SER A 79 -17.44 -15.56 -7.83
N ALA A 80 -17.49 -14.21 -7.89
CA ALA A 80 -18.40 -13.47 -8.76
C ALA A 80 -17.98 -13.54 -10.25
N TYR A 81 -16.68 -13.73 -10.53
CA TYR A 81 -16.13 -13.68 -11.89
C TYR A 81 -16.09 -15.05 -12.61
N LYS A 82 -16.28 -16.17 -11.91
CA LYS A 82 -16.28 -17.54 -12.50
C LYS A 82 -15.09 -17.81 -13.45
N GLU A 83 -13.89 -17.30 -13.13
CA GLU A 83 -12.69 -17.51 -13.98
C GLU A 83 -11.75 -18.58 -13.41
N GLU A 84 -11.15 -19.36 -14.30
CA GLU A 84 -10.19 -20.44 -13.99
C GLU A 84 -8.78 -19.91 -13.62
N ASP A 85 -8.45 -18.65 -13.92
CA ASP A 85 -7.14 -18.00 -13.64
C ASP A 85 -7.14 -17.14 -12.35
N SER A 86 -7.64 -17.74 -11.27
CA SER A 86 -7.73 -17.15 -9.92
C SER A 86 -6.44 -16.45 -9.40
N PRO A 87 -5.22 -16.97 -9.61
CA PRO A 87 -4.00 -16.35 -9.07
C PRO A 87 -3.60 -15.03 -9.73
N TYR A 88 -3.79 -14.91 -11.06
CA TYR A 88 -3.43 -13.70 -11.80
C TYR A 88 -4.34 -12.53 -11.42
N LEU A 89 -5.64 -12.78 -11.32
CA LEU A 89 -6.62 -11.78 -10.89
C LEU A 89 -6.38 -11.32 -9.46
N ALA A 90 -6.10 -12.26 -8.55
CA ALA A 90 -5.75 -11.94 -7.17
C ALA A 90 -4.50 -11.05 -7.09
N HIS A 91 -3.47 -11.36 -7.88
CA HIS A 91 -2.25 -10.57 -7.94
C HIS A 91 -2.52 -9.15 -8.49
N SER A 92 -3.24 -9.04 -9.61
CA SER A 92 -3.63 -7.77 -10.23
C SER A 92 -4.47 -6.88 -9.28
N PHE A 93 -5.36 -7.50 -8.48
CA PHE A 93 -6.15 -6.80 -7.48
C PHE A 93 -5.29 -6.25 -6.33
N LEU A 94 -4.35 -7.05 -5.83
CA LEU A 94 -3.41 -6.64 -4.78
C LEU A 94 -2.51 -5.50 -5.26
N GLU A 95 -1.96 -5.58 -6.47
CA GLU A 95 -1.15 -4.51 -7.05
C GLU A 95 -1.94 -3.21 -7.21
N SER A 96 -3.20 -3.30 -7.66
CA SER A 96 -4.08 -2.14 -7.77
C SER A 96 -4.35 -1.51 -6.40
N SER A 97 -4.57 -2.34 -5.38
CA SER A 97 -4.79 -1.89 -4.01
C SER A 97 -3.56 -1.18 -3.41
N LYS A 98 -2.36 -1.71 -3.67
CA LYS A 98 -1.10 -1.06 -3.30
C LYS A 98 -0.92 0.29 -4.00
N ALA A 99 -1.24 0.35 -5.28
CA ALA A 99 -1.18 1.58 -6.06
C ALA A 99 -2.09 2.66 -5.45
N ASP A 100 -3.34 2.31 -5.14
CA ASP A 100 -4.32 3.22 -4.54
C ASP A 100 -3.87 3.70 -3.16
N PHE A 101 -3.28 2.82 -2.36
CA PHE A 101 -2.74 3.19 -1.06
C PHE A 101 -1.56 4.17 -1.16
N LEU A 102 -0.62 3.94 -2.09
CA LEU A 102 0.47 4.88 -2.31
C LEU A 102 -0.02 6.24 -2.82
N LEU A 103 -1.06 6.27 -3.67
CA LEU A 103 -1.71 7.51 -4.10
C LEU A 103 -2.37 8.23 -2.92
N LEU A 104 -3.06 7.51 -2.04
CA LEU A 104 -3.63 8.07 -0.81
C LEU A 104 -2.55 8.72 0.06
N ILE A 105 -1.44 8.01 0.30
CA ILE A 105 -0.28 8.55 1.04
C ILE A 105 0.20 9.83 0.37
N ARG A 106 0.43 9.81 -0.94
CA ARG A 106 0.92 10.98 -1.69
C ARG A 106 -0.02 12.18 -1.55
N HIS A 107 -1.33 11.97 -1.67
CA HIS A 107 -2.34 13.03 -1.55
C HIS A 107 -2.43 13.58 -0.13
N ALA A 108 -2.26 12.74 0.89
CA ALA A 108 -2.29 13.15 2.28
C ALA A 108 -0.95 13.72 2.77
N ALA A 109 0.18 13.37 2.16
CA ALA A 109 1.51 13.62 2.70
C ALA A 109 1.88 15.10 2.89
N LYS A 110 1.24 16.03 2.16
CA LYS A 110 1.50 17.47 2.29
C LYS A 110 0.57 18.19 3.26
N ASP A 111 -0.46 17.51 3.76
CA ASP A 111 -1.48 18.06 4.65
C ASP A 111 -1.45 17.28 5.96
N ASP A 112 -0.93 17.89 7.02
CA ASP A 112 -0.74 17.20 8.30
C ASP A 112 -2.05 16.70 8.91
N GLY A 113 -3.17 17.38 8.65
CA GLY A 113 -4.49 16.93 9.10
C GLY A 113 -4.93 15.67 8.39
N LYS A 114 -4.78 15.62 7.05
CA LYS A 114 -5.05 14.41 6.26
C LYS A 114 -4.08 13.28 6.58
N TRP A 115 -2.81 13.60 6.81
CA TRP A 115 -1.80 12.62 7.21
C TRP A 115 -2.16 11.96 8.55
N GLN A 116 -2.55 12.75 9.54
CA GLN A 116 -2.95 12.22 10.84
C GLN A 116 -4.21 11.34 10.72
N ALA A 117 -5.13 11.66 9.81
CA ALA A 117 -6.29 10.83 9.51
C ALA A 117 -5.88 9.47 8.91
N VAL A 118 -4.92 9.44 7.97
CA VAL A 118 -4.36 8.19 7.41
C VAL A 118 -3.69 7.35 8.51
N MET A 119 -2.86 7.97 9.35
CA MET A 119 -2.20 7.28 10.48
C MET A 119 -3.22 6.66 11.43
N THR A 120 -4.29 7.40 11.76
CA THR A 120 -5.36 6.92 12.64
C THR A 120 -6.15 5.77 12.00
N LEU A 121 -6.45 5.86 10.71
CA LEU A 121 -7.13 4.80 9.96
C LEU A 121 -6.29 3.51 9.94
N CYS A 122 -5.01 3.62 9.60
CA CYS A 122 -4.08 2.49 9.56
C CYS A 122 -3.92 1.82 10.94
N GLU A 123 -3.84 2.62 12.01
CA GLU A 123 -3.80 2.10 13.38
C GLU A 123 -5.11 1.40 13.78
N GLY A 124 -6.26 1.96 13.41
CA GLY A 124 -7.56 1.31 13.63
C GLY A 124 -7.68 -0.02 12.88
N LEU A 125 -7.22 -0.09 11.64
CA LEU A 125 -7.17 -1.33 10.86
C LEU A 125 -6.24 -2.36 11.49
N ARG A 126 -5.06 -1.95 11.97
CA ARG A 126 -4.12 -2.82 12.69
C ARG A 126 -4.75 -3.41 13.96
N GLN A 127 -5.55 -2.62 14.68
CA GLN A 127 -6.25 -3.07 15.89
C GLN A 127 -7.42 -4.02 15.60
N ASN A 128 -8.13 -3.81 14.49
CA ASN A 128 -9.27 -4.63 14.06
C ASN A 128 -8.88 -5.90 13.31
N ASN A 129 -7.63 -5.99 12.86
CA ASN A 129 -7.03 -7.22 12.34
C ASN A 129 -5.92 -7.73 13.29
N PRO A 130 -6.24 -8.01 14.57
CA PRO A 130 -5.32 -8.74 15.42
C PRO A 130 -5.24 -10.14 14.84
N SER A 131 -4.08 -10.45 14.29
CA SER A 131 -3.83 -11.68 13.56
C SER A 131 -4.14 -12.95 14.35
#